data_AF-A0AAP0IQU5-F1
#
_entry.id   AF-A0AAP0IQU5-F1
#
_cell.length_a   1.000
_cell.length_b   1.000
_cell.length_c   1.000
_cell.angle_alpha   90.00
_cell.angle_beta   90.00
_cell.angle_gamma   90.00
#
_symmetry.space_group_name_H-M   'P 1'
#
loop_
_entity.id
_entity.type
_entity.pdbx_description
1 polymer ?
#
loop_
_entity_poly.entity_id
_entity_poly.type
_entity_poly.pdbx_seq_one_letter_code
_entity_poly.pdbx_strand_id
1 'polypeptide(L)'
;MPPKWSLGYHQCRYSYESEERVLEDGFPNPKALVNELHLNGFKAIWMLDPGIKHEEGYFVYDSGSKRDVWIQNVDGKPFVGLAIDVGEGNGTPSERYVTEME
;
A
#
# COMPACT_ATOMS: atom_id res chain seq x y z
N MET A 1 -2.05 -25.63 -4.51
CA MET A 1 -2.18 -25.44 -5.97
C MET A 1 -2.54 -24.00 -6.24
N PRO A 2 -1.86 -23.29 -7.15
CA PRO A 2 -2.21 -21.91 -7.49
C PRO A 2 -3.55 -21.83 -8.22
N PRO A 3 -4.30 -20.73 -8.10
CA PRO A 3 -5.55 -20.56 -8.84
C PRO A 3 -5.26 -20.46 -10.34
N LYS A 4 -6.10 -21.07 -11.19
CA LYS A 4 -5.83 -21.18 -12.65
C LYS A 4 -5.53 -19.83 -13.33
N TRP A 5 -6.23 -18.77 -12.93
CA TRP A 5 -6.03 -17.42 -13.50
C TRP A 5 -4.63 -16.85 -13.24
N SER A 6 -3.94 -17.32 -12.19
CA SER A 6 -2.58 -16.87 -11.89
C SER A 6 -1.54 -17.35 -12.91
N LEU A 7 -1.87 -18.36 -13.72
CA LEU A 7 -1.00 -18.86 -14.80
C LEU A 7 -1.20 -18.10 -16.13
N GLY A 8 -2.14 -17.14 -16.18
CA GLY A 8 -2.39 -16.30 -17.36
C GLY A 8 -1.37 -15.17 -17.51
N TYR A 9 -1.65 -14.26 -18.45
CA TYR A 9 -0.88 -13.03 -18.62
C TYR A 9 -1.27 -11.99 -17.57
N HIS A 10 -0.27 -11.35 -16.96
CA HIS A 10 -0.46 -10.27 -15.98
C HIS A 10 0.18 -9.00 -16.54
N GLN A 11 -0.63 -7.99 -16.84
CA GLN A 11 -0.14 -6.64 -17.12
C GLN A 11 0.19 -5.95 -15.79
N CYS A 12 1.24 -5.14 -15.73
CA CYS A 12 1.56 -4.25 -14.61
C CYS A 12 2.29 -2.99 -15.11
N ARG A 13 2.07 -1.85 -14.44
CA ARG A 13 2.84 -0.60 -14.60
C ARG A 13 2.85 0.17 -13.27
N TYR A 14 3.96 0.82 -12.94
CA TYR A 14 4.06 1.74 -11.82
C TYR A 14 4.03 3.20 -12.31
N SER A 15 2.93 3.96 -12.20
CA SER A 15 1.54 3.53 -12.00
C SER A 15 0.79 3.40 -13.35
N TYR A 16 -0.46 2.95 -13.35
CA TYR A 16 -1.30 2.83 -14.55
C TYR A 16 -1.84 4.16 -15.08
N GLU A 17 -1.97 5.16 -14.21
CA GLU A 17 -2.38 6.53 -14.53
C GLU A 17 -1.21 7.49 -14.22
N SER A 18 -1.28 8.76 -14.68
CA SER A 18 -0.31 9.77 -14.26
C SER A 18 -0.44 10.02 -12.75
N GLU A 19 0.68 10.30 -12.09
CA GLU A 19 0.77 10.64 -10.66
C GLU A 19 -0.27 11.69 -10.26
N GLU A 20 -0.42 12.74 -11.07
CA GLU A 20 -1.40 13.81 -10.89
C GLU A 20 -2.87 13.31 -10.87
N ARG A 21 -3.25 12.40 -11.77
CA ARG A 21 -4.62 11.88 -11.85
C ARG A 21 -4.94 10.85 -10.76
N VAL A 22 -3.94 10.09 -10.30
CA VAL A 22 -4.10 9.19 -9.16
C VAL A 22 -4.31 9.98 -7.87
N LEU A 23 -3.60 11.10 -7.70
CA LEU A 23 -3.70 11.97 -6.53
C LEU A 23 -4.99 12.82 -6.54
N GLU A 24 -5.45 13.27 -7.71
CA GLU A 24 -6.70 14.04 -7.84
C GLU A 24 -7.96 13.17 -7.77
N ASP A 25 -8.00 12.05 -8.50
CA ASP A 25 -9.23 11.24 -8.65
C ASP A 25 -9.23 9.96 -7.79
N GLY A 26 -8.07 9.49 -7.30
CA GLY A 26 -7.97 8.51 -6.21
C GLY A 26 -8.82 7.25 -6.35
N PHE A 27 -8.95 6.67 -7.55
CA PHE A 27 -9.88 5.55 -7.85
C PHE A 27 -11.17 5.67 -7.02
N PRO A 28 -12.03 6.66 -7.29
CA PRO A 28 -13.00 7.15 -6.30
C PRO A 28 -14.05 6.11 -5.93
N ASN A 29 -14.18 5.07 -6.76
CA ASN A 29 -14.96 3.88 -6.47
C ASN A 29 -14.20 2.62 -6.92
N PRO A 30 -13.23 2.14 -6.13
CA PRO A 30 -12.40 1.00 -6.53
C PRO A 30 -13.23 -0.29 -6.63
N LYS A 31 -14.34 -0.36 -5.91
CA LYS A 31 -15.29 -1.48 -5.98
C LYS A 31 -15.96 -1.59 -7.35
N ALA A 32 -16.38 -0.47 -7.94
CA ALA A 32 -16.96 -0.45 -9.28
C ALA A 32 -15.95 -0.93 -10.33
N LEU A 33 -14.72 -0.40 -10.29
CA LEU A 33 -13.63 -0.82 -11.17
C LEU A 33 -13.38 -2.34 -11.08
N VAL A 34 -13.26 -2.88 -9.86
CA VAL A 34 -13.05 -4.32 -9.66
C VAL A 34 -14.21 -5.15 -10.20
N ASN A 35 -15.45 -4.69 -10.04
CA ASN A 35 -16.61 -5.38 -10.59
C ASN A 35 -16.58 -5.43 -12.12
N GLU A 36 -16.22 -4.33 -12.78
CA GLU A 36 -16.08 -4.28 -14.24
C GLU A 36 -14.95 -5.21 -14.74
N LEU A 37 -13.80 -5.22 -14.06
CA LEU A 37 -12.71 -6.15 -14.38
C LEU A 37 -13.17 -7.62 -14.25
N HIS A 38 -13.92 -7.94 -13.20
CA HIS A 38 -14.47 -9.28 -13.00
C HIS A 38 -15.48 -9.67 -14.08
N LEU A 39 -16.35 -8.75 -14.53
CA LEU A 39 -17.29 -9.00 -15.63
C LEU A 39 -16.57 -9.33 -16.95
N ASN A 40 -15.39 -8.76 -17.16
CA ASN A 40 -14.54 -9.01 -18.33
C ASN A 40 -13.57 -10.19 -18.16
N GLY A 41 -13.67 -10.95 -17.06
CA GLY A 41 -12.82 -12.12 -16.80
C GLY A 41 -11.41 -11.81 -16.26
N PHE A 42 -11.11 -10.55 -15.98
CA PHE A 42 -9.85 -10.12 -15.38
C PHE A 42 -9.88 -10.25 -13.84
N LYS A 43 -8.70 -10.12 -13.23
CA LYS A 43 -8.49 -10.04 -11.78
C LYS A 43 -7.66 -8.82 -11.45
N ALA A 44 -8.04 -8.08 -10.42
CA ALA A 44 -7.27 -6.95 -9.91
C ALA A 44 -6.26 -7.45 -8.87
N ILE A 45 -5.01 -6.99 -8.96
CA ILE A 45 -3.94 -7.25 -8.00
C ILE A 45 -3.44 -5.88 -7.53
N TRP A 46 -3.30 -5.73 -6.21
CA TRP A 46 -2.92 -4.46 -5.57
C TRP A 46 -1.58 -4.65 -4.85
N MET A 47 -0.71 -3.65 -4.95
CA MET A 47 0.53 -3.60 -4.18
C MET A 47 0.21 -3.16 -2.75
N LEU A 48 0.70 -3.90 -1.77
CA LEU A 48 0.64 -3.55 -0.36
C LEU A 48 2.05 -3.70 0.19
N ASP A 49 2.62 -2.60 0.68
CA ASP A 49 3.93 -2.61 1.31
C ASP A 49 3.80 -2.72 2.83
N PRO A 50 4.73 -3.40 3.51
CA PRO A 50 4.69 -3.57 4.97
C PRO A 50 5.10 -2.30 5.74
N GLY A 51 5.52 -1.25 5.04
CA GLY A 51 5.83 0.05 5.62
C GLY A 51 4.55 0.84 5.89
N ILE A 52 4.27 1.10 7.17
CA ILE A 52 3.11 1.91 7.60
C ILE A 52 3.60 3.31 7.94
N LYS A 53 2.98 4.34 7.35
CA LYS A 53 3.31 5.74 7.61
C LYS A 53 3.23 6.03 9.11
N HIS A 54 4.31 6.58 9.66
CA HIS A 54 4.42 6.90 11.08
C HIS A 54 3.70 8.23 11.36
N GLU A 55 2.37 8.17 11.44
CA GLU A 55 1.50 9.34 11.58
C GLU A 55 0.36 9.06 12.57
N GLU A 56 0.28 9.87 13.64
CA GLU A 56 -0.83 9.78 14.61
C GLU A 56 -2.16 10.18 13.94
N GLY A 57 -3.20 9.39 14.18
CA GLY A 57 -4.52 9.56 13.54
C GLY A 57 -4.68 8.75 12.26
N TYR A 58 -3.59 8.22 11.68
CA TYR A 58 -3.71 7.23 10.63
C TYR A 58 -4.13 5.88 11.25
N PHE A 59 -5.32 5.40 10.87
CA PHE A 59 -5.95 4.28 11.59
C PHE A 59 -5.09 2.99 11.63
N VAL A 60 -4.29 2.73 10.58
CA VAL A 60 -3.39 1.57 10.56
C VAL A 60 -2.31 1.73 11.61
N TYR A 61 -1.62 2.89 11.62
CA TYR A 61 -0.62 3.22 12.63
C TYR A 61 -1.19 3.22 14.05
N ASP A 62 -2.34 3.84 14.27
CA ASP A 62 -2.98 3.87 15.59
C ASP A 62 -3.35 2.48 16.08
N SER A 63 -3.88 1.63 15.19
CA SER A 63 -4.31 0.29 15.55
C SER A 63 -3.14 -0.67 15.77
N GLY A 64 -2.06 -0.54 15.00
CA GLY A 64 -0.83 -1.31 15.18
C GLY A 64 -0.13 -0.94 16.49
N SER A 65 -0.06 0.37 16.80
CA SER A 65 0.54 0.85 18.06
C SER A 65 -0.22 0.36 19.29
N LYS A 66 -1.56 0.29 19.24
CA LYS A 66 -2.38 -0.27 20.32
C LYS A 66 -2.16 -1.77 20.55
N ARG A 67 -1.73 -2.49 19.52
CA ARG A 67 -1.50 -3.95 19.56
C ARG A 67 -0.03 -4.31 19.79
N ASP A 68 0.87 -3.33 19.83
CA ASP A 68 2.32 -3.52 19.94
C ASP A 68 2.87 -4.51 18.90
N VAL A 69 2.53 -4.28 17.63
CA VAL A 69 2.91 -5.17 16.51
C VAL A 69 4.16 -4.70 15.75
N TRP A 70 4.87 -3.69 16.25
CA TRP A 70 5.99 -3.11 15.51
C TRP A 70 7.26 -3.95 15.66
N ILE A 71 8.07 -4.01 14.59
CA ILE A 71 9.47 -4.41 14.71
C ILE A 71 10.15 -3.41 15.65
N GLN A 72 10.83 -3.90 16.68
CA GLN A 72 11.48 -3.07 17.69
C GLN A 72 13.00 -3.07 17.54
N ASN A 73 13.62 -1.95 17.91
CA ASN A 73 15.06 -1.82 18.12
C ASN A 73 15.48 -2.51 19.42
N VAL A 74 16.79 -2.58 19.67
CA VAL A 74 17.37 -3.12 20.92
C VAL A 74 16.93 -2.36 22.18
N ASP A 75 16.44 -1.12 22.05
CA ASP A 75 15.92 -0.31 23.16
C ASP A 75 14.41 -0.52 23.40
N GLY A 76 13.78 -1.44 22.66
CA GLY A 76 12.35 -1.76 22.76
C GLY A 76 11.43 -0.76 22.06
N LYS A 77 11.96 0.26 21.36
CA LYS A 77 11.14 1.21 20.60
C LYS A 77 10.91 0.72 19.18
N PRO A 78 9.78 1.07 18.54
CA PRO A 78 9.54 0.76 17.13
C PRO A 78 10.70 1.23 16.24
N PHE A 79 11.11 0.36 15.31
CA PHE A 79 12.04 0.71 14.25
C PHE A 79 11.36 1.67 13.29
N VAL A 80 12.04 2.79 13.00
CA VAL A 80 11.55 3.83 12.09
C VAL A 80 12.52 3.95 10.92
N GLY A 81 12.05 3.60 9.73
CA GLY A 81 12.80 3.67 8.48
C GLY A 81 12.28 4.77 7.55
N LEU A 82 12.99 4.96 6.43
CA LEU A 82 12.51 5.75 5.30
C LEU A 82 11.97 4.81 4.23
N ALA A 83 10.82 5.15 3.65
CA ALA A 83 10.27 4.47 2.49
C ALA A 83 9.82 5.50 1.45
N ILE A 84 9.57 5.04 0.23
CA ILE A 84 9.02 5.87 -0.84
C ILE A 84 7.55 6.10 -0.52
N ASP A 85 7.14 7.36 -0.38
CA ASP A 85 5.73 7.73 -0.42
C ASP A 85 5.34 8.15 -1.83
N VAL A 86 4.13 7.78 -2.25
CA VAL A 86 3.55 8.16 -3.54
C VAL A 86 2.51 9.27 -3.36
N GLY A 87 2.21 9.67 -2.11
CA GLY A 87 1.14 10.60 -1.75
C GLY A 87 1.49 12.09 -1.83
N GLU A 88 2.76 12.46 -1.68
CA GLU A 88 3.20 13.86 -1.66
C GLU A 88 4.34 14.10 -2.67
N GLY A 89 4.11 15.05 -3.58
CA GLY A 89 4.87 15.23 -4.82
C GLY A 89 6.39 15.24 -4.70
N ASN A 90 7.03 14.80 -5.79
CA ASN A 90 8.45 14.91 -6.12
C ASN A 90 9.40 13.87 -5.52
N GLY A 91 8.93 12.70 -5.11
CA GLY A 91 9.80 11.53 -4.89
C GLY A 91 10.95 11.77 -3.92
N THR A 92 10.79 12.70 -2.97
CA THR A 92 11.75 12.90 -1.89
C THR A 92 11.56 11.81 -0.84
N PRO A 93 12.62 11.09 -0.43
CA PRO A 93 12.55 10.11 0.65
C PRO A 93 12.47 10.86 1.99
N SER A 94 11.31 11.42 2.31
CA SER A 94 11.13 12.28 3.49
C SER A 94 10.20 11.69 4.55
N GLU A 95 9.50 10.60 4.24
CA GLU A 95 8.49 10.08 5.14
C GLU A 95 9.01 8.93 5.99
N ARG A 96 8.60 8.94 7.27
CA ARG A 96 9.00 7.97 8.28
C ARG A 96 7.96 6.86 8.34
N TYR A 97 8.41 5.62 8.35
CA TYR A 97 7.55 4.44 8.39
C TYR A 97 7.97 3.51 9.52
N VAL A 98 6.98 2.83 10.09
CA VAL A 98 7.15 1.66 10.96
C VAL A 98 6.81 0.39 10.19
N THR A 99 7.30 -0.76 10.66
CA THR A 99 7.05 -2.05 10.02
C THR A 99 6.47 -3.01 11.04
N GLU A 100 5.47 -3.80 10.64
CA GLU A 100 4.84 -4.81 11.48
C GLU A 100 5.73 -6.06 11.61
N MET A 101 5.73 -6.71 12.78
CA MET A 101 6.20 -8.09 12.95
C MET A 101 5.12 -9.04 12.43
N GLU A 102 5.49 -9.92 11.49
CA GLU A 102 4.65 -11.05 11.05
C GLU A 102 4.43 -12.10 12.15
#